data_AF-A0A1Y1VZZ1-F1
#
_entry.id   AF-A0A1Y1VZZ1-F1
#
_cell.length_a   1.000
_cell.length_b   1.000
_cell.length_c   1.000
_cell.angle_alpha   90.00
_cell.angle_beta   90.00
_cell.angle_gamma   90.00
#
_symmetry.space_group_name_H-M   'P 1'
#
loop_
_entity.id
_entity.type
_entity.pdbx_description
1 polymer ?
#
loop_
_entity_poly.entity_id
_entity_poly.type
_entity_poly.pdbx_seq_one_letter_code
_entity_poly.pdbx_strand_id
1 'polypeptide(L)'
;MGDLFGVVGWLFLPKFASDCVLQGAHWVLARVAPGKVPAAHSAAYNLHRRLSYAVVIMLYLFYTLYSTEKSLGTNYYQLLGVSPSGVSSAQLKRNFRNLSLALHPDKNTGNEMEFIQVQEAYRVLSTPTLQFVYDRAGASALACQTCKSANDYLLAAVPRRLGVYGAFVFGNVILQVFRFGVNGIYWRYLAIGAFAVLELLIMTGKTTPVFIGAMQFVVRQRTGFEIAQIPAAGQDQAPGGHVPQHRAPQQADGRVREGDAAVLDAGVQLAVPQDVRRAAQCRAGAD
;
A
#
# COMPACT_ATOMS: atom_id res chain seq x y z
N MET A 1 -19.02 10.77 -13.86
CA MET A 1 -20.42 11.07 -13.46
C MET A 1 -21.05 9.99 -12.56
N GLY A 2 -20.65 8.70 -12.63
CA GLY A 2 -21.18 7.65 -11.76
C GLY A 2 -20.97 7.86 -10.26
N ASP A 3 -19.82 8.38 -9.85
CA ASP A 3 -19.48 8.57 -8.42
C ASP A 3 -20.33 9.64 -7.74
N LEU A 4 -20.74 10.69 -8.47
CA LEU A 4 -21.56 11.77 -7.91
C LEU A 4 -22.96 11.27 -7.54
N PHE A 5 -23.57 10.43 -8.39
CA PHE A 5 -24.86 9.80 -8.09
C PHE A 5 -24.76 8.83 -6.92
N GLY A 6 -23.63 8.13 -6.75
CA GLY A 6 -23.38 7.30 -5.57
C GLY A 6 -23.32 8.11 -4.27
N VAL A 7 -22.64 9.26 -4.29
CA VAL A 7 -22.51 10.16 -3.12
C VAL A 7 -23.83 10.85 -2.78
N VAL A 8 -24.59 11.31 -3.79
CA VAL A 8 -25.92 11.92 -3.59
C VAL A 8 -26.94 10.88 -3.14
N GLY A 9 -26.88 9.66 -3.68
CA GLY A 9 -27.73 8.54 -3.26
C GLY A 9 -27.57 8.24 -1.77
N TRP A 10 -26.36 8.38 -1.23
CA TRP A 10 -26.04 8.17 0.17
C TRP A 10 -26.68 9.17 1.16
N LEU A 11 -27.11 10.34 0.69
CA LEU A 11 -27.88 11.28 1.53
C LEU A 11 -29.31 10.78 1.82
N PHE A 12 -29.84 9.92 0.95
CA PHE A 12 -31.22 9.43 1.02
C PHE A 12 -31.31 7.95 1.40
N LEU A 13 -30.37 7.13 0.92
CA LEU A 13 -30.38 5.67 1.08
C LEU A 13 -30.50 5.20 2.53
N PRO A 14 -29.70 5.71 3.49
CA PRO A 14 -29.74 5.22 4.87
C PRO A 14 -31.08 5.52 5.52
N LYS A 15 -31.64 6.72 5.25
CA LYS A 15 -32.94 7.12 5.79
C LYS A 15 -34.06 6.25 5.20
N PHE A 16 -34.08 6.09 3.88
CA PHE A 16 -35.07 5.27 3.20
C PHE A 16 -35.03 3.80 3.65
N ALA A 17 -33.83 3.20 3.68
CA ALA A 17 -33.65 1.82 4.14
C ALA A 17 -34.08 1.64 5.60
N SER A 18 -33.78 2.61 6.46
CA SER A 18 -34.19 2.58 7.87
C SER A 18 -35.70 2.68 8.06
N ASP A 19 -36.37 3.50 7.24
CA ASP A 19 -37.82 3.63 7.26
C ASP A 19 -38.49 2.34 6.73
N CYS A 20 -37.93 1.69 5.69
CA CYS A 20 -38.38 0.37 5.23
C CYS A 20 -38.21 -0.73 6.30
N VAL A 21 -37.06 -0.77 6.97
CA VAL A 21 -36.78 -1.74 8.06
C VAL A 21 -37.72 -1.52 9.24
N LEU A 22 -37.96 -0.26 9.61
CA LEU A 22 -38.89 0.08 10.70
C LEU A 22 -40.33 -0.31 10.35
N GLN A 23 -40.76 -0.05 9.12
CA GLN A 23 -42.11 -0.41 8.65
C GLN A 23 -42.29 -1.94 8.59
N GLY A 24 -41.28 -2.67 8.11
CA GLY A 24 -41.27 -4.13 8.13
C GLY A 24 -41.31 -4.69 9.56
N ALA A 25 -40.51 -4.13 10.47
CA ALA A 25 -40.47 -4.55 11.86
C ALA A 25 -41.83 -4.34 12.57
N HIS A 26 -42.49 -3.19 12.35
CA HIS A 26 -43.82 -2.93 12.90
C HIS A 26 -44.91 -3.80 12.24
N TRP A 27 -44.79 -4.12 10.95
CA TRP A 27 -45.69 -5.06 10.27
C TRP A 27 -45.59 -6.48 10.83
N VAL A 28 -44.37 -6.96 11.14
CA VAL A 28 -44.16 -8.25 11.81
C VAL A 28 -44.68 -8.20 13.25
N LEU A 29 -44.36 -7.14 14.00
CA LEU A 29 -44.78 -6.97 15.39
C LEU A 29 -46.31 -6.93 15.52
N ALA A 30 -46.99 -6.29 14.57
CA ALA A 30 -48.46 -6.26 14.51
C ALA A 30 -49.09 -7.66 14.34
N ARG A 31 -48.37 -8.61 13.72
CA ARG A 31 -48.85 -10.00 13.59
C ARG A 31 -48.49 -10.90 14.77
N VAL A 32 -47.33 -10.68 15.39
CA VAL A 32 -46.82 -11.54 16.48
C VAL A 32 -47.34 -11.11 17.85
N ALA A 33 -47.53 -9.80 18.06
CA ALA A 33 -47.97 -9.23 19.33
C ALA A 33 -48.87 -7.99 19.12
N PRO A 34 -50.17 -8.18 18.82
CA PRO A 34 -51.09 -7.08 18.63
C PRO A 34 -51.18 -6.21 19.90
N GLY A 35 -51.00 -4.89 19.76
CA GLY A 35 -51.06 -3.93 20.87
C GLY A 35 -49.71 -3.45 21.42
N LYS A 36 -48.58 -4.08 21.03
CA LYS A 36 -47.22 -3.61 21.42
C LYS A 36 -46.58 -2.67 20.39
N VAL A 37 -47.29 -2.30 19.32
CA VAL A 37 -46.77 -1.35 18.33
C VAL A 37 -46.79 0.05 18.94
N PRO A 38 -45.63 0.72 19.08
CA PRO A 38 -45.57 2.04 19.69
C PRO A 38 -46.32 3.07 18.84
N ALA A 39 -47.07 3.95 19.51
CA ALA A 39 -47.77 5.05 18.85
C ALA A 39 -46.79 5.99 18.13
N ALA A 40 -47.22 6.55 17.00
CA ALA A 40 -46.44 7.51 16.23
C ALA A 40 -45.99 8.68 17.13
N HIS A 41 -44.72 9.07 17.02
CA HIS A 41 -44.05 10.13 17.81
C HIS A 41 -43.86 9.85 19.31
N SER A 42 -44.16 8.66 19.82
CA SER A 42 -43.81 8.27 21.19
C SER A 42 -42.28 8.12 21.39
N ALA A 43 -41.80 8.23 22.63
CA ALA A 43 -40.40 8.01 22.96
C ALA A 43 -39.90 6.62 22.52
N ALA A 44 -40.77 5.60 22.63
CA ALA A 44 -40.49 4.24 22.17
C ALA A 44 -40.33 4.16 20.65
N TYR A 45 -41.16 4.88 19.88
CA TYR A 45 -41.02 4.96 18.42
C TYR A 45 -39.69 5.60 18.01
N ASN A 46 -39.27 6.67 18.70
CA ASN A 46 -38.00 7.33 18.43
C ASN A 46 -36.80 6.42 18.75
N LEU A 47 -36.90 5.58 19.79
CA LEU A 47 -35.88 4.57 20.09
C LEU A 47 -35.81 3.51 19.00
N HIS A 48 -36.95 2.95 18.56
CA HIS A 48 -37.00 1.96 17.48
C HIS A 48 -36.39 2.50 16.18
N ARG A 49 -36.68 3.77 15.85
CA ARG A 49 -36.11 4.44 14.67
C ARG A 49 -34.60 4.65 14.77
N ARG A 50 -34.07 4.97 15.95
CA ARG A 50 -32.62 5.09 16.17
C ARG A 50 -31.93 3.74 16.07
N LEU A 51 -32.52 2.70 16.65
CA LEU A 51 -32.01 1.33 16.58
C LEU A 51 -32.04 0.80 15.15
N SER A 52 -33.13 1.00 14.41
CA SER A 52 -33.21 0.56 13.00
C SER A 52 -32.16 1.27 12.15
N TYR A 53 -31.97 2.57 12.34
CA TYR A 53 -30.92 3.34 11.66
C TYR A 53 -29.52 2.84 11.99
N ALA A 54 -29.24 2.58 13.28
CA ALA A 54 -27.95 2.02 13.70
C ALA A 54 -27.70 0.64 13.09
N VAL A 55 -28.71 -0.24 13.05
CA VAL A 55 -28.60 -1.58 12.45
C VAL A 55 -28.32 -1.51 10.95
N VAL A 56 -29.02 -0.64 10.22
CA VAL A 56 -28.79 -0.45 8.77
C VAL A 56 -27.37 0.03 8.51
N ILE A 57 -26.89 1.01 9.26
CA ILE A 57 -25.50 1.48 9.13
C ILE A 57 -24.52 0.37 9.47
N MET A 58 -24.73 -0.36 10.56
CA MET A 58 -23.83 -1.44 10.96
C MET A 58 -23.77 -2.56 9.91
N LEU A 59 -24.91 -2.98 9.37
CA LEU A 59 -24.98 -3.97 8.29
C LEU A 59 -24.28 -3.46 7.02
N TYR A 60 -24.48 -2.19 6.68
CA TYR A 60 -23.82 -1.57 5.53
C TYR A 60 -22.30 -1.48 5.73
N LEU A 61 -21.83 -1.08 6.91
CA LEU A 61 -20.41 -1.03 7.23
C LEU A 61 -19.80 -2.43 7.20
N PHE A 62 -20.53 -3.44 7.67
CA PHE A 62 -20.12 -4.83 7.56
C PHE A 62 -20.05 -5.30 6.10
N TYR A 63 -21.07 -4.97 5.28
CA TYR A 63 -21.05 -5.25 3.84
C TYR A 63 -19.88 -4.55 3.15
N THR A 64 -19.65 -3.27 3.46
CA THR A 64 -18.52 -2.52 2.92
C THR A 64 -17.22 -3.18 3.31
N LEU A 65 -17.03 -3.52 4.59
CA LEU A 65 -15.85 -4.21 5.08
C LEU A 65 -15.64 -5.54 4.33
N TYR A 66 -16.67 -6.36 4.20
CA TYR A 66 -16.62 -7.62 3.45
C TYR A 66 -16.28 -7.41 1.97
N SER A 67 -16.92 -6.42 1.32
CA SER A 67 -16.70 -6.11 -0.09
C SER A 67 -15.28 -5.59 -0.34
N THR A 68 -14.79 -4.74 0.57
CA THR A 68 -13.43 -4.20 0.53
C THR A 68 -12.42 -5.32 0.75
N GLU A 69 -12.64 -6.21 1.73
CA GLU A 69 -11.75 -7.35 1.94
C GLU A 69 -11.63 -8.24 0.70
N LYS A 70 -12.72 -8.42 -0.05
CA LYS A 70 -12.71 -9.19 -1.31
C LYS A 70 -12.06 -8.46 -2.48
N SER A 71 -12.10 -7.12 -2.50
CA SER A 71 -11.52 -6.31 -3.57
C SER A 71 -10.06 -5.94 -3.33
N LEU A 72 -9.50 -6.19 -2.14
CA LEU A 72 -8.09 -5.92 -1.85
C LEU A 72 -7.20 -6.80 -2.72
N GLY A 73 -6.37 -6.17 -3.55
CA GLY A 73 -5.41 -6.85 -4.42
C GLY A 73 -4.35 -7.64 -3.65
N THR A 74 -3.70 -8.57 -4.34
CA THR A 74 -2.67 -9.44 -3.76
C THR A 74 -1.47 -8.63 -3.25
N ASN A 75 -1.04 -8.89 -2.01
CA ASN A 75 0.15 -8.28 -1.42
C ASN A 75 1.46 -8.94 -1.88
N TYR A 76 2.61 -8.25 -1.79
CA TYR A 76 3.92 -8.86 -2.09
C TYR A 76 4.23 -10.09 -1.22
N TYR A 77 3.81 -10.08 0.04
CA TYR A 77 3.93 -11.24 0.94
C TYR A 77 3.07 -12.43 0.48
N GLN A 78 1.82 -12.17 0.07
CA GLN A 78 0.90 -13.18 -0.42
C GLN A 78 1.35 -13.73 -1.78
N LEU A 79 1.86 -12.87 -2.67
CA LEU A 79 2.37 -13.23 -3.99
C LEU A 79 3.56 -14.20 -3.89
N LEU A 80 4.45 -13.98 -2.91
CA LEU A 80 5.58 -14.87 -2.64
C LEU A 80 5.26 -16.04 -1.68
N GLY A 81 4.02 -16.14 -1.20
CA GLY A 81 3.59 -17.18 -0.27
C GLY A 81 4.35 -17.17 1.06
N VAL A 82 4.72 -15.99 1.57
CA VAL A 82 5.43 -15.83 2.84
C VAL A 82 4.56 -15.04 3.84
N SER A 83 4.63 -15.41 5.12
CA SER A 83 3.96 -14.63 6.17
C SER A 83 4.73 -13.35 6.46
N PRO A 84 4.07 -12.18 6.63
CA PRO A 84 4.77 -10.94 6.99
C PRO A 84 5.50 -11.05 8.34
N SER A 85 4.98 -11.83 9.28
CA SER A 85 5.58 -12.06 10.59
C SER A 85 6.68 -13.12 10.50
N GLY A 86 7.93 -12.70 10.34
CA GLY A 86 9.10 -13.60 10.39
C GLY A 86 9.58 -14.14 9.04
N VAL A 87 9.60 -13.30 8.00
CA VAL A 87 10.19 -13.68 6.70
C VAL A 87 11.68 -13.98 6.89
N SER A 88 12.04 -15.26 6.77
CA SER A 88 13.44 -15.68 6.67
C SER A 88 13.95 -15.45 5.24
N SER A 89 15.16 -14.89 5.10
CA SER A 89 15.80 -14.67 3.79
C SER A 89 15.96 -15.96 2.99
N ALA A 90 16.12 -17.10 3.66
CA ALA A 90 16.18 -18.42 3.03
C ALA A 90 14.83 -18.86 2.46
N GLN A 91 13.74 -18.63 3.21
CA GLN A 91 12.38 -18.95 2.77
C GLN A 91 11.96 -18.07 1.58
N LEU A 92 12.29 -16.78 1.65
CA LEU A 92 12.04 -15.82 0.57
C LEU A 92 12.72 -16.24 -0.73
N LYS A 93 14.01 -16.59 -0.67
CA LYS A 93 14.79 -17.07 -1.83
C LYS A 93 14.25 -18.39 -2.40
N ARG A 94 13.86 -19.32 -1.53
CA ARG A 94 13.30 -20.62 -1.94
C ARG A 94 11.98 -20.44 -2.70
N ASN A 95 11.07 -19.64 -2.17
CA ASN A 95 9.77 -19.40 -2.79
C ASN A 95 9.91 -18.64 -4.11
N PHE A 96 10.77 -17.62 -4.16
CA PHE A 96 11.09 -16.91 -5.40
C PHE A 96 11.63 -17.86 -6.48
N ARG A 97 12.58 -18.74 -6.14
CA ARG A 97 13.13 -19.71 -7.11
C ARG A 97 12.04 -20.62 -7.68
N ASN A 98 11.14 -21.13 -6.83
CA ASN A 98 10.07 -22.01 -7.26
C ASN A 98 9.07 -21.30 -8.18
N LEU A 99 8.66 -20.07 -7.82
CA LEU A 99 7.73 -19.27 -8.63
C LEU A 99 8.35 -18.83 -9.96
N SER A 100 9.60 -18.39 -9.94
CA SER A 100 10.34 -18.01 -11.15
C SER A 100 10.49 -19.17 -12.13
N LEU A 101 10.69 -20.40 -11.63
CA LEU A 101 10.74 -21.59 -12.48
C LEU A 101 9.37 -22.00 -13.03
N ALA A 102 8.27 -21.64 -12.38
CA ALA A 102 6.92 -21.94 -12.83
C ALA A 102 6.39 -20.92 -13.85
N LEU A 103 6.71 -19.64 -13.62
CA LEU A 103 6.22 -18.48 -14.40
C LEU A 103 7.17 -18.04 -15.52
N HIS A 104 8.28 -18.73 -15.74
CA HIS A 104 9.26 -18.37 -16.77
C HIS A 104 8.59 -18.28 -18.16
N PRO A 105 8.83 -17.21 -18.94
CA PRO A 105 8.15 -16.97 -20.24
C PRO A 105 8.46 -18.04 -21.30
N ASP A 106 9.57 -18.77 -21.13
CA ASP A 106 9.96 -19.90 -21.99
C ASP A 106 9.15 -21.19 -21.71
N LYS A 107 8.30 -21.22 -20.67
CA LYS A 107 7.41 -22.35 -20.40
C LYS A 107 6.01 -22.06 -20.91
N ASN A 108 5.31 -23.10 -21.37
CA ASN A 108 3.90 -23.03 -21.81
C ASN A 108 2.91 -22.56 -20.72
N THR A 109 3.35 -22.44 -19.46
CA THR A 109 2.58 -21.89 -18.33
C THR A 109 2.99 -20.46 -17.95
N GLY A 110 3.88 -19.84 -18.71
CA GLY A 110 4.48 -18.55 -18.39
C GLY A 110 3.49 -17.41 -18.56
N ASN A 111 3.25 -16.67 -17.47
CA ASN A 111 2.58 -15.38 -17.51
C ASN A 111 3.62 -14.30 -17.21
N GLU A 112 4.05 -13.57 -18.25
CA GLU A 112 5.07 -12.53 -18.15
C GLU A 112 4.70 -11.46 -17.12
N MET A 113 3.42 -11.09 -17.04
CA MET A 113 2.95 -10.09 -16.09
C MET A 113 3.09 -10.56 -14.64
N GLU A 114 2.77 -11.81 -14.35
CA GLU A 114 2.94 -12.38 -13.01
C GLU A 114 4.42 -12.55 -12.66
N PHE A 115 5.26 -12.91 -13.64
CA PHE A 115 6.70 -13.01 -13.44
C PHE A 115 7.32 -11.67 -13.03
N ILE A 116 6.95 -10.58 -13.71
CA ILE A 116 7.41 -9.22 -13.38
C ILE A 116 6.95 -8.84 -11.95
N GLN A 117 5.70 -9.15 -11.58
CA GLN A 117 5.21 -8.86 -10.23
C GLN A 117 5.96 -9.66 -9.16
N VAL A 118 6.26 -10.94 -9.40
CA VAL A 118 7.05 -11.78 -8.47
C VAL A 118 8.47 -11.27 -8.33
N GLN A 119 9.09 -10.82 -9.43
CA GLN A 119 10.41 -10.23 -9.42
C GLN A 119 10.45 -8.94 -8.60
N GLU A 120 9.47 -8.05 -8.79
CA GLU A 120 9.36 -6.81 -8.03
C GLU A 120 9.11 -7.08 -6.55
N ALA A 121 8.20 -8.00 -6.23
CA ALA A 121 7.94 -8.41 -4.85
C ALA A 121 9.22 -8.93 -4.18
N TYR A 122 10.02 -9.74 -4.87
CA TYR A 122 11.29 -10.23 -4.33
C TYR A 122 12.30 -9.10 -4.14
N ARG A 123 12.42 -8.16 -5.09
CA ARG A 123 13.30 -6.99 -4.98
C ARG A 123 12.99 -6.16 -3.73
N VAL A 124 11.71 -5.88 -3.51
CA VAL A 124 11.24 -5.06 -2.39
C VAL A 124 11.42 -5.78 -1.05
N LEU A 125 11.05 -7.05 -0.97
CA LEU A 125 11.13 -7.81 0.29
C LEU A 125 12.55 -8.28 0.65
N SER A 126 13.46 -8.40 -0.32
CA SER A 126 14.86 -8.77 -0.05
C SER A 126 15.71 -7.62 0.44
N THR A 127 15.32 -6.37 0.15
CA THR A 127 16.08 -5.18 0.53
C THR A 127 15.47 -4.56 1.80
N PRO A 128 16.22 -4.45 2.92
CA PRO A 128 15.65 -4.01 4.20
C PRO A 128 15.10 -2.58 4.15
N THR A 129 15.68 -1.70 3.34
CA THR A 129 15.19 -0.32 3.16
C THR A 129 13.86 -0.28 2.41
N LEU A 130 13.73 -1.00 1.30
CA LEU A 130 12.50 -1.07 0.52
C LEU A 130 11.40 -1.81 1.28
N GLN A 131 11.75 -2.88 2.00
CA GLN A 131 10.81 -3.58 2.88
C GLN A 131 10.26 -2.64 3.96
N PHE A 132 11.12 -1.84 4.61
CA PHE A 132 10.71 -0.85 5.61
C PHE A 132 9.74 0.19 5.05
N VAL A 133 10.02 0.69 3.84
CA VAL A 133 9.17 1.67 3.14
C VAL A 133 7.84 1.03 2.74
N TYR A 134 7.87 -0.18 2.17
CA TYR A 134 6.67 -0.92 1.77
C TYR A 134 5.75 -1.17 2.97
N ASP A 135 6.31 -1.62 4.09
CA ASP A 135 5.55 -1.92 5.30
C ASP A 135 4.86 -0.68 5.92
N ARG A 136 5.38 0.54 5.68
CA ARG A 136 4.84 1.79 6.26
C ARG A 136 4.01 2.61 5.28
N ALA A 137 4.44 2.66 4.02
CA ALA A 137 3.92 3.59 3.03
C ALA A 137 3.27 2.90 1.82
N GLY A 138 3.42 1.57 1.70
CA GLY A 138 2.83 0.77 0.63
C GLY A 138 3.60 0.81 -0.68
N ALA A 139 3.10 0.03 -1.66
CA ALA A 139 3.70 -0.07 -2.99
C ALA A 139 3.85 1.29 -3.69
N SER A 140 2.88 2.19 -3.51
CA SER A 140 2.91 3.52 -4.14
C SER A 140 4.09 4.40 -3.73
N ALA A 141 4.66 4.18 -2.55
CA ALA A 141 5.83 4.95 -2.10
C ALA A 141 7.12 4.53 -2.81
N LEU A 142 7.13 3.36 -3.44
CA LEU A 142 8.29 2.81 -4.15
C LEU A 142 8.43 3.36 -5.57
N ALA A 143 7.47 4.17 -6.05
CA ALA A 143 7.48 4.76 -7.38
C ALA A 143 8.62 5.78 -7.60
N CYS A 144 9.26 6.26 -6.52
CA CYS A 144 10.39 7.18 -6.61
C CYS A 144 11.65 6.48 -7.14
N GLN A 145 12.06 6.82 -8.36
CA GLN A 145 13.27 6.26 -8.99
C GLN A 145 14.57 6.91 -8.49
N THR A 146 14.52 8.15 -8.01
CA THR A 146 15.69 8.92 -7.57
C THR A 146 16.05 8.74 -6.08
N CYS A 147 15.18 8.07 -5.32
CA CYS A 147 15.33 7.88 -3.88
C CYS A 147 16.36 6.79 -3.55
N LYS A 148 17.18 6.99 -2.50
CA LYS A 148 18.21 6.02 -2.06
C LYS A 148 18.03 5.61 -0.61
N SER A 149 17.62 6.55 0.25
CA SER A 149 17.37 6.32 1.67
C SER A 149 15.89 6.08 1.95
N ALA A 150 15.59 5.36 3.04
CA ALA A 150 14.21 5.16 3.50
C ALA A 150 13.47 6.49 3.74
N ASN A 151 14.18 7.51 4.25
CA ASN A 151 13.60 8.84 4.46
C ASN A 151 13.22 9.53 3.15
N ASP A 152 14.00 9.35 2.09
CA ASP A 152 13.72 9.95 0.78
C ASP A 152 12.42 9.39 0.21
N TYR A 153 12.23 8.07 0.31
CA TYR A 153 10.98 7.42 -0.10
C TYR A 153 9.77 7.88 0.72
N LEU A 154 9.94 8.04 2.03
CA LEU A 154 8.87 8.53 2.89
C LEU A 154 8.49 9.99 2.56
N LEU A 155 9.49 10.85 2.35
CA LEU A 155 9.28 12.24 1.97
C LEU A 155 8.64 12.37 0.59
N ALA A 156 9.01 11.51 -0.36
CA ALA A 156 8.37 11.44 -1.68
C ALA A 156 6.88 11.08 -1.59
N ALA A 157 6.45 10.35 -0.56
CA ALA A 157 5.05 10.01 -0.33
C ALA A 157 4.22 11.11 0.36
N VAL A 158 4.88 12.14 0.94
CA VAL A 158 4.22 13.22 1.70
C VAL A 158 3.22 14.03 0.86
N PRO A 159 3.54 14.48 -0.37
CA PRO A 159 2.59 15.31 -1.15
C PRO A 159 1.26 14.62 -1.40
N ARG A 160 1.28 13.31 -1.66
CA ARG A 160 0.05 12.53 -1.89
C ARG A 160 -0.82 12.48 -0.63
N ARG A 161 -0.20 12.24 0.53
CA ARG A 161 -0.92 12.17 1.82
C ARG A 161 -1.45 13.53 2.24
N LEU A 162 -0.64 14.58 2.13
CA LEU A 162 -1.09 15.95 2.36
C LEU A 162 -2.23 16.35 1.41
N GLY A 163 -2.21 15.90 0.16
CA GLY A 163 -3.30 16.12 -0.79
C GLY A 163 -4.64 15.54 -0.31
N VAL A 164 -4.61 14.34 0.27
CA VAL A 164 -5.83 13.70 0.85
C VAL A 164 -6.35 14.50 2.04
N TYR A 165 -5.47 14.86 2.98
CA TYR A 165 -5.86 15.70 4.13
C TYR A 165 -6.35 17.07 3.69
N GLY A 166 -5.70 17.69 2.70
CA GLY A 166 -6.12 18.94 2.09
C GLY A 166 -7.52 18.85 1.48
N ALA A 167 -7.82 17.77 0.76
CA ALA A 167 -9.15 17.52 0.21
C ALA A 167 -10.22 17.35 1.32
N PHE A 168 -9.91 16.64 2.40
CA PHE A 168 -10.81 16.53 3.55
C PHE A 168 -11.06 17.87 4.23
N VAL A 169 -10.01 18.67 4.46
CA VAL A 169 -10.14 20.02 5.04
C VAL A 169 -10.97 20.91 4.12
N PHE A 170 -10.67 20.92 2.82
CA PHE A 170 -11.40 21.69 1.82
C PHE A 170 -12.89 21.31 1.75
N GLY A 171 -13.19 20.00 1.72
CA GLY A 171 -14.56 19.51 1.77
C GLY A 171 -15.30 19.93 3.03
N ASN A 172 -14.62 19.96 4.19
CA ASN A 172 -15.21 20.44 5.43
C ASN A 172 -15.47 21.95 5.42
N VAL A 173 -14.56 22.74 4.83
CA VAL A 173 -14.77 24.18 4.63
C VAL A 173 -15.98 24.44 3.73
N ILE A 174 -16.14 23.68 2.64
CA ILE A 174 -17.32 23.75 1.78
C ILE A 174 -18.60 23.46 2.58
N LEU A 175 -18.64 22.36 3.34
CA LEU A 175 -19.81 22.02 4.16
C LEU A 175 -20.16 23.15 5.16
N GLN A 176 -19.16 23.84 5.70
CA GLN A 176 -19.34 24.97 6.60
C GLN A 176 -19.93 26.20 5.90
N VAL A 177 -19.47 26.52 4.68
CA VAL A 177 -20.02 27.63 3.86
C VAL A 177 -21.51 27.42 3.59
N PHE A 178 -21.90 26.19 3.25
CA PHE A 178 -23.31 25.83 3.01
C PHE A 178 -24.10 25.53 4.30
N ARG A 179 -23.51 25.77 5.48
CA ARG A 179 -24.09 25.51 6.81
C ARG A 179 -24.59 24.07 7.01
N PHE A 180 -24.07 23.10 6.27
CA PHE A 180 -24.41 21.69 6.43
C PHE A 180 -23.67 21.09 7.64
N GLY A 181 -24.42 20.83 8.71
CA GLY A 181 -23.89 20.20 9.91
C GLY A 181 -22.97 21.14 10.70
N VAL A 182 -23.47 22.35 10.99
CA VAL A 182 -22.85 23.31 11.92
C VAL A 182 -22.64 22.74 13.34
N ASN A 183 -23.40 21.69 13.70
CA ASN A 183 -23.20 20.96 14.94
C ASN A 183 -22.04 19.98 14.78
N GLY A 184 -20.98 20.18 15.58
CA GLY A 184 -19.83 19.27 15.63
C GLY A 184 -18.67 19.62 14.70
N ILE A 185 -18.57 20.88 14.24
CA ILE A 185 -17.42 21.37 13.45
C ILE A 185 -16.08 21.02 14.14
N TYR A 186 -15.98 21.29 15.44
CA TYR A 186 -14.80 20.98 16.24
C TYR A 186 -14.40 19.50 16.15
N TRP A 187 -15.36 18.59 16.27
CA TRP A 187 -15.11 17.14 16.24
C TRP A 187 -14.61 16.66 14.88
N ARG A 188 -15.02 17.30 13.78
CA ARG A 188 -14.54 16.97 12.44
C ARG A 188 -13.07 17.32 12.28
N TYR A 189 -12.67 18.53 12.67
CA TYR A 189 -11.27 18.95 12.60
C TYR A 189 -10.40 18.19 13.60
N LEU A 190 -10.92 17.89 14.80
CA LEU A 190 -10.22 17.05 15.77
C LEU A 190 -9.99 15.64 15.23
N ALA A 191 -10.99 15.03 14.57
CA ALA A 191 -10.83 13.72 13.94
C ALA A 191 -9.75 13.76 12.84
N ILE A 192 -9.80 14.75 11.94
CA ILE A 192 -8.80 14.91 10.88
C ILE A 192 -7.39 15.07 11.47
N GLY A 193 -7.23 15.93 12.48
CA GLY A 193 -5.97 16.12 13.17
C GLY A 193 -5.48 14.86 13.88
N ALA A 194 -6.36 14.14 14.56
CA ALA A 194 -6.04 12.88 15.23
C ALA A 194 -5.58 11.80 14.24
N PHE A 195 -6.25 11.67 13.08
CA PHE A 195 -5.83 10.75 12.02
C PHE A 195 -4.47 11.15 11.42
N ALA A 196 -4.25 12.45 11.18
CA ALA A 196 -2.96 12.94 10.66
C ALA A 196 -1.81 12.67 11.64
N VAL A 197 -2.03 12.89 12.94
CA VAL A 197 -1.04 12.58 13.98
C VAL A 197 -0.79 11.07 14.06
N LEU A 198 -1.85 10.25 14.06
CA LEU A 198 -1.73 8.79 14.07
C LEU A 198 -0.91 8.28 12.88
N GLU A 199 -1.19 8.80 11.69
CA GLU A 199 -0.46 8.43 10.47
C GLU A 199 1.02 8.83 10.54
N LEU A 200 1.31 10.02 11.05
CA LEU A 200 2.67 10.49 11.25
C LEU A 200 3.43 9.61 12.27
N LEU A 201 2.76 9.21 13.35
CA LEU A 201 3.32 8.30 14.36
C LEU A 201 3.63 6.93 13.76
N ILE A 202 2.76 6.40 12.90
CA ILE A 202 2.98 5.11 12.23
C ILE A 202 4.20 5.18 11.28
N MET A 203 4.39 6.30 10.58
CA MET A 203 5.54 6.47 9.69
C MET A 203 6.87 6.67 10.41
N THR A 204 6.88 7.55 11.41
CA THR A 204 8.10 7.98 12.10
C THR A 204 8.49 7.05 13.24
N GLY A 205 7.54 6.27 13.77
CA GLY A 205 7.77 5.32 14.85
C GLY A 205 8.74 4.21 14.43
N LYS A 206 9.89 4.15 15.10
CA LYS A 206 10.83 3.01 15.00
C LYS A 206 10.31 1.77 15.73
N THR A 207 9.58 1.98 16.83
CA THR A 207 8.93 0.96 17.64
C THR A 207 7.42 1.11 17.51
N THR A 208 6.72 0.06 17.10
CA THR A 208 5.27 0.05 17.06
C THR A 208 4.77 -0.40 18.44
N PRO A 209 4.02 0.43 19.18
CA PRO A 209 3.45 0.00 20.46
C PRO A 209 2.52 -1.20 20.23
N VAL A 210 2.40 -2.09 21.21
CA VAL A 210 1.73 -3.41 21.07
C VAL A 210 0.35 -3.31 20.41
N PHE A 211 -0.44 -2.28 20.75
CA PHE A 211 -1.74 -2.02 20.14
C PHE A 211 -1.67 -1.71 18.63
N ILE A 212 -0.71 -0.87 18.23
CA ILE A 212 -0.45 -0.58 16.82
C ILE A 212 0.19 -1.79 16.13
N GLY A 213 1.00 -2.59 16.81
CA GLY A 213 1.54 -3.84 16.29
C GLY A 213 0.45 -4.88 15.99
N ALA A 214 -0.56 -5.00 16.86
CA ALA A 214 -1.72 -5.87 16.63
C ALA A 214 -2.58 -5.36 15.46
N MET A 215 -2.81 -4.05 15.39
CA MET A 215 -3.50 -3.43 14.24
C MET A 215 -2.70 -3.61 12.96
N GLN A 216 -1.38 -3.39 12.98
CA GLN A 216 -0.48 -3.61 11.86
C GLN A 216 -0.36 -5.07 11.47
N PHE A 217 -0.53 -6.03 12.38
CA PHE A 217 -0.60 -7.43 12.02
C PHE A 217 -1.83 -7.71 11.15
N VAL A 218 -3.01 -7.23 11.59
CA VAL A 218 -4.27 -7.36 10.83
C VAL A 218 -4.18 -6.61 9.50
N VAL A 219 -3.70 -5.37 9.54
CA VAL A 219 -3.51 -4.50 8.37
C VAL A 219 -2.48 -5.13 7.43
N ARG A 220 -1.29 -5.54 7.86
CA ARG A 220 -0.24 -6.10 6.98
C ARG A 220 -0.62 -7.44 6.34
N GLN A 221 -1.53 -8.21 6.95
CA GLN A 221 -2.07 -9.43 6.33
C GLN A 221 -3.21 -9.16 5.34
N ARG A 222 -3.90 -8.02 5.45
CA ARG A 222 -5.19 -7.76 4.75
C ARG A 222 -5.21 -6.52 3.87
N THR A 223 -4.42 -5.49 4.16
CA THR A 223 -4.24 -4.33 3.28
C THR A 223 -3.40 -4.77 2.11
N GLY A 224 -4.09 -5.25 1.07
CA GLY A 224 -3.64 -5.19 -0.32
C GLY A 224 -3.15 -3.79 -0.61
N PHE A 225 -1.86 -3.51 -0.41
CA PHE A 225 -1.25 -2.42 -1.14
C PHE A 225 -1.25 -2.89 -2.57
N GLU A 226 -2.29 -2.46 -3.29
CA GLU A 226 -2.49 -2.71 -4.71
C GLU A 226 -1.12 -2.64 -5.36
N ILE A 227 -0.64 -3.78 -5.89
CA ILE A 227 0.58 -3.81 -6.67
C ILE A 227 0.32 -2.78 -7.74
N ALA A 228 1.04 -1.65 -7.68
CA ALA A 228 0.91 -0.63 -8.69
C ALA A 228 1.08 -1.39 -10.01
N GLN A 229 0.01 -1.44 -10.81
CA GLN A 229 0.12 -2.02 -12.14
C GLN A 229 1.25 -1.23 -12.77
N ILE A 230 2.38 -1.88 -12.99
CA ILE A 230 3.54 -1.25 -13.59
C ILE A 230 2.99 -0.71 -14.91
N PRO A 231 2.93 0.62 -15.10
CA PRO A 231 2.58 1.13 -16.40
C PRO A 231 3.64 0.54 -17.32
N ALA A 232 3.21 -0.19 -18.34
CA ALA A 232 4.10 -0.71 -19.36
C ALA A 232 4.90 0.50 -19.90
N ALA A 233 6.11 0.67 -19.39
CA ALA A 233 6.95 1.78 -19.74
C ALA A 233 7.42 1.54 -21.18
N GLY A 234 6.76 2.20 -22.13
CA GLY A 234 7.23 2.34 -23.51
C GLY A 234 7.03 1.12 -24.40
N GLN A 235 5.80 0.90 -24.85
CA GLN A 235 5.58 0.44 -26.23
C GLN A 235 5.27 1.66 -27.11
N ASP A 236 6.19 2.62 -27.18
CA ASP A 236 6.22 3.56 -28.29
C ASP A 236 7.15 2.99 -29.36
N GLN A 237 6.59 2.81 -30.55
CA GLN A 237 7.26 2.29 -31.74
C GLN A 237 8.57 3.03 -32.02
N ALA A 238 9.68 2.29 -32.01
CA ALA A 238 10.90 2.66 -32.72
C ALA A 238 11.28 1.55 -33.71
N PRO A 239 11.50 1.86 -35.00
CA PRO A 239 11.72 0.86 -36.03
C PRO A 239 13.15 0.31 -35.99
N GLY A 240 13.27 -1.02 -36.09
CA GLY A 240 14.43 -1.74 -36.62
C GLY A 240 15.81 -1.40 -36.03
N GLY A 241 16.26 -2.20 -35.07
CA GLY A 241 17.66 -2.21 -34.63
C GLY A 241 18.03 -3.53 -33.98
N HIS A 242 18.96 -4.27 -34.59
CA HIS A 242 19.42 -5.58 -34.18
C HIS A 242 19.87 -5.65 -32.72
N VAL A 243 19.35 -6.63 -31.98
CA VAL A 243 19.85 -7.06 -30.67
C VAL A 243 21.10 -7.92 -30.90
N PRO A 244 22.29 -7.58 -30.37
CA PRO A 244 23.41 -8.51 -30.35
C PRO A 244 23.15 -9.60 -29.29
N GLN A 245 23.05 -10.85 -29.74
CA GLN A 245 23.03 -12.02 -28.86
C GLN A 245 24.38 -12.14 -28.13
N HIS A 246 24.39 -11.95 -26.81
CA HIS A 246 25.48 -12.40 -25.98
C HIS A 246 25.46 -13.94 -25.91
N ARG A 247 26.32 -14.57 -26.72
CA ARG A 247 26.57 -16.01 -26.71
C ARG A 247 27.39 -16.37 -25.47
N ALA A 248 26.92 -17.38 -24.72
CA ALA A 248 27.68 -18.04 -23.65
C ALA A 248 29.01 -18.62 -24.18
N PRO A 249 30.09 -18.65 -23.38
CA PRO A 249 31.38 -19.11 -23.86
C PRO A 249 31.37 -20.63 -24.08
N GLN A 250 31.62 -21.04 -25.32
CA GLN A 250 31.92 -22.43 -25.67
C GLN A 250 33.37 -22.75 -25.34
N GLN A 251 33.51 -23.85 -24.61
CA GLN A 251 34.72 -24.57 -24.27
C GLN A 251 35.44 -25.01 -25.55
N ALA A 252 36.67 -24.53 -25.78
CA ALA A 252 37.53 -24.99 -26.85
C ALA A 252 38.86 -25.49 -26.27
N ASP A 253 39.06 -26.77 -26.50
CA ASP A 253 40.26 -27.59 -26.32
C ASP A 253 41.45 -27.03 -27.13
N GLY A 254 42.65 -27.03 -26.54
CA GLY A 254 43.86 -26.51 -27.16
C GLY A 254 45.10 -26.66 -26.27
N ARG A 255 45.93 -27.66 -26.61
CA ARG A 255 47.18 -28.05 -25.94
C ARG A 255 48.23 -26.94 -25.80
N VAL A 256 48.84 -26.93 -24.60
CA VAL A 256 50.27 -26.80 -24.24
C VAL A 256 51.16 -25.87 -25.09
N ARG A 257 51.66 -24.80 -24.47
CA ARG A 257 53.09 -24.52 -24.40
C ARG A 257 53.48 -23.96 -23.03
N GLU A 258 54.47 -24.61 -22.47
CA GLU A 258 55.11 -24.43 -21.18
C GLU A 258 56.21 -23.36 -21.32
N GLY A 259 56.21 -22.36 -20.43
CA GLY A 259 57.22 -21.31 -20.42
C GLY A 259 56.79 -20.11 -19.59
N ASP A 260 57.61 -19.79 -18.60
CA ASP A 260 57.63 -18.55 -17.80
C ASP A 260 56.76 -18.50 -16.54
N ALA A 261 57.29 -19.16 -15.52
CA ALA A 261 57.05 -18.86 -14.11
C ALA A 261 57.90 -17.65 -13.67
N ALA A 262 57.24 -16.58 -13.19
CA ALA A 262 57.76 -15.61 -12.19
C ALA A 262 56.63 -14.58 -11.90
N VAL A 263 55.91 -14.60 -10.77
CA VAL A 263 56.28 -14.14 -9.41
C VAL A 263 55.54 -12.84 -9.04
N LEU A 264 54.94 -12.84 -7.83
CA LEU A 264 54.28 -11.77 -7.01
C LEU A 264 52.78 -11.55 -7.28
N ASP A 265 51.85 -11.93 -6.40
CA ASP A 265 51.59 -11.56 -4.98
C ASP A 265 51.09 -10.12 -4.78
N ALA A 266 50.11 -10.01 -3.87
CA ALA A 266 49.52 -8.82 -3.25
C ALA A 266 48.42 -8.00 -3.97
N GLY A 267 47.19 -8.16 -3.45
CA GLY A 267 46.33 -7.08 -2.92
C GLY A 267 46.13 -5.81 -3.75
N VAL A 268 45.00 -5.70 -4.44
CA VAL A 268 44.56 -4.43 -5.04
C VAL A 268 43.79 -3.60 -3.99
N GLN A 269 44.55 -2.74 -3.30
CA GLN A 269 44.05 -1.53 -2.66
C GLN A 269 43.40 -0.63 -3.72
N LEU A 270 42.18 -0.14 -3.44
CA LEU A 270 41.50 0.88 -4.23
C LEU A 270 42.34 2.17 -4.25
N ALA A 271 42.89 2.51 -5.42
CA ALA A 271 43.56 3.78 -5.67
C ALA A 271 42.53 4.92 -5.70
N VAL A 272 42.57 5.78 -4.68
CA VAL A 272 41.85 7.06 -4.68
C VAL A 272 42.65 8.08 -5.51
N PRO A 273 42.05 8.77 -6.50
CA PRO A 273 42.73 9.79 -7.31
C PRO A 273 43.33 10.92 -6.46
N GLN A 274 44.55 11.36 -6.81
CA GLN A 274 45.31 12.38 -6.07
C GLN A 274 44.66 13.78 -6.05
N ASP A 275 43.66 14.00 -6.89
CA ASP A 275 43.03 15.31 -7.09
C ASP A 275 42.15 15.72 -5.90
N VAL A 276 41.70 14.75 -5.09
CA VAL A 276 40.88 15.00 -3.89
C VAL A 276 41.70 15.40 -2.67
N ARG A 277 43.01 15.06 -2.62
CA ARG A 277 43.87 15.42 -1.47
C ARG A 277 44.28 16.89 -1.46
N ARG A 278 44.39 17.54 -2.62
CA ARG A 278 44.77 18.97 -2.70
C ARG A 278 43.65 19.92 -2.30
N ALA A 279 42.38 19.52 -2.36
CA ALA A 279 41.25 20.36 -1.96
C ALA A 279 41.05 20.43 -0.43
N ALA A 280 41.59 19.49 0.34
CA ALA A 280 41.43 19.45 1.80
C ALA A 280 42.49 20.27 2.57
N GLN A 281 43.60 20.66 1.92
CA GLN A 281 44.70 21.38 2.59
C GLN A 281 44.65 22.91 2.45
N CYS A 282 43.73 23.46 1.64
CA CYS A 282 43.59 24.93 1.47
C CYS A 282 42.51 25.58 2.36
N ARG A 283 41.96 24.89 3.37
CA ARG A 283 40.92 25.45 4.27
C ARG A 283 41.29 25.49 5.75
N ALA A 284 42.56 25.27 6.09
CA ALA A 284 43.07 25.27 7.47
C ALA A 284 44.15 26.35 7.71
N GLY A 285 44.04 27.49 7.03
CA GLY A 285 44.96 28.61 7.19
C GLY A 285 44.33 29.92 6.71
N ALA A 286 43.33 30.39 7.47
CA ALA A 286 42.80 31.75 7.39
C ALA A 286 42.16 32.07 8.75
N ASP A 287 43.03 32.45 9.69
CA ASP A 287 42.75 33.59 10.56
C ASP A 287 42.97 34.87 9.74
#